data_AF-A0A5C6FPK3-F1
#
_entry.id   AF-A0A5C6FPK3-F1
#
_cell.length_a   1.000
_cell.length_b   1.000
_cell.length_c   1.000
_cell.angle_alpha   90.00
_cell.angle_beta   90.00
_cell.angle_gamma   90.00
#
_symmetry.space_group_name_H-M   'P 1'
#
loop_
_entity.id
_entity.type
_entity.pdbx_description
1 polymer ?
#
loop_
_entity_poly.entity_id
_entity_poly.type
_entity_poly.pdbx_seq_one_letter_code
_entity_poly.pdbx_strand_id
1 'polypeptide(L)'
;MRRITTLLMLMWLCVVAMAADKPRVFVLTDIENEPDDAMSMVRFLTYANHFDIEGLAATTSVHQQRRVAPERIRRIVQAYGKVRDNLEKH
;
A
#
# COMPACT_ATOMS: atom_id res chain seq x y z
N MET A 1 -26.66 -20.51 -28.46
CA MET A 1 -26.16 -19.18 -28.04
C MET A 1 -26.40 -18.91 -26.54
N ARG A 2 -27.63 -19.01 -26.02
CA ARG A 2 -27.93 -18.76 -24.58
C ARG A 2 -27.12 -19.61 -23.57
N ARG A 3 -26.87 -20.89 -23.86
CA ARG A 3 -26.08 -21.77 -22.98
C ARG A 3 -24.60 -21.36 -22.89
N ILE A 4 -24.03 -20.84 -23.98
CA ILE A 4 -22.63 -20.39 -24.03
C ILE A 4 -22.48 -19.08 -23.25
N THR A 5 -23.41 -18.14 -23.41
CA THR A 5 -23.41 -16.90 -22.64
C THR A 5 -23.56 -17.15 -21.15
N THR A 6 -24.39 -18.11 -20.73
CA THR A 6 -24.52 -18.49 -19.30
C THR A 6 -23.23 -19.11 -18.77
N LEU A 7 -22.54 -19.95 -19.57
CA LEU A 7 -21.29 -20.58 -19.15
C LEU A 7 -20.15 -19.56 -19.00
N LEU A 8 -20.04 -18.63 -19.94
CA LEU A 8 -19.07 -17.52 -19.87
C LEU A 8 -19.34 -16.61 -18.67
N MET A 9 -20.61 -16.35 -18.37
CA MET A 9 -21.00 -15.56 -17.20
C MET A 9 -20.66 -16.27 -15.88
N LEU A 10 -20.89 -17.59 -15.80
CA LEU A 10 -20.49 -18.39 -14.63
C LEU A 10 -18.97 -18.43 -14.46
N MET A 11 -18.24 -18.59 -15.56
CA MET A 11 -16.78 -18.62 -15.56
C MET A 11 -16.19 -17.29 -15.09
N TRP A 12 -16.74 -16.16 -15.55
CA TRP A 12 -16.37 -14.84 -15.04
C TRP A 12 -16.60 -14.74 -13.53
N LEU A 13 -17.77 -15.17 -13.04
CA LEU A 13 -18.12 -15.10 -11.62
C LEU A 13 -17.14 -15.90 -10.75
N CYS A 14 -16.73 -17.09 -11.19
CA CYS A 14 -15.73 -17.90 -10.49
C CYS A 14 -14.35 -17.22 -10.46
N VAL A 15 -13.91 -16.59 -11.56
CA VAL A 15 -12.61 -15.90 -11.60
C VAL A 15 -12.57 -14.73 -10.61
N VAL A 16 -13.64 -13.95 -10.52
CA VAL A 16 -13.73 -12.84 -9.55
C VAL A 16 -13.75 -13.37 -8.12
N ALA A 17 -14.46 -14.45 -7.85
CA ALA A 17 -14.52 -15.07 -6.52
C ALA A 17 -13.18 -15.69 -6.06
N MET A 18 -12.30 -16.02 -7.01
CA MET A 18 -10.96 -16.56 -6.70
C MET A 18 -9.88 -15.49 -6.56
N ALA A 19 -10.19 -14.21 -6.79
CA ALA A 19 -9.24 -13.13 -6.53
C ALA A 19 -8.99 -13.04 -5.02
N ALA A 20 -7.74 -13.24 -4.60
CA ALA A 20 -7.38 -13.11 -3.20
C ALA A 20 -7.46 -11.64 -2.78
N ASP A 21 -8.16 -11.37 -1.67
CA ASP A 21 -8.23 -10.04 -1.09
C ASP A 21 -6.82 -9.59 -0.65
N LYS A 22 -6.48 -8.35 -0.97
CA LYS A 22 -5.24 -7.75 -0.49
C LYS A 22 -5.37 -7.51 1.02
N PRO A 23 -4.34 -7.82 1.82
CA PRO A 23 -4.36 -7.46 3.23
C PRO A 23 -4.50 -5.94 3.38
N ARG A 24 -5.41 -5.53 4.25
CA ARG A 24 -5.61 -4.12 4.63
C ARG A 24 -4.53 -3.71 5.62
N VAL A 25 -3.84 -2.60 5.36
CA VAL A 25 -2.69 -2.15 6.16
C VAL A 25 -2.83 -0.70 6.59
N PHE A 26 -2.65 -0.45 7.89
CA PHE A 26 -2.48 0.88 8.46
C PHE A 26 -1.14 0.94 9.19
N VAL A 27 -0.25 1.85 8.78
CA VAL A 27 1.11 1.95 9.34
C VAL A 27 1.18 3.09 10.36
N LEU A 28 1.72 2.76 11.54
CA LEU A 28 2.14 3.73 12.57
C LEU A 28 3.67 3.73 12.63
N THR A 29 4.29 4.90 12.57
CA THR A 29 5.76 5.02 12.60
C THR A 29 6.17 6.29 13.34
N ASP A 30 7.21 6.22 14.16
CA ASP A 30 7.89 7.36 14.76
C ASP A 30 9.00 7.93 13.86
N ILE A 31 8.73 7.91 12.55
CA ILE A 31 9.60 8.37 11.48
C ILE A 31 10.39 9.64 11.83
N GLU A 32 11.66 9.64 11.41
CA GLU A 32 12.72 10.59 11.79
C GLU A 32 13.38 10.35 13.15
N ASN A 33 12.92 9.38 13.95
CA ASN A 33 13.69 8.88 15.08
C ASN A 33 14.95 8.15 14.58
N GLU A 34 14.76 7.21 13.65
CA GLU A 34 15.83 6.43 13.02
C GLU A 34 15.67 6.44 11.48
N PRO A 35 16.76 6.23 10.72
CA PRO A 35 16.70 6.26 9.26
C PRO A 35 15.91 5.08 8.65
N ASP A 36 15.73 4.00 9.39
CA ASP A 36 15.11 2.76 8.93
C ASP A 36 13.60 2.87 8.72
N ASP A 37 12.88 3.70 9.46
CA ASP A 37 11.46 4.02 9.20
C ASP A 37 11.27 4.57 7.78
N ALA A 38 12.15 5.52 7.40
CA ALA A 38 12.10 6.10 6.06
C ALA A 38 12.47 5.08 4.98
N MET A 39 13.51 4.26 5.21
CA MET A 39 13.92 3.21 4.27
C MET A 39 12.85 2.12 4.12
N SER A 40 12.27 1.67 5.23
CA SER A 40 11.22 0.66 5.26
C SER A 40 9.94 1.16 4.60
N MET A 41 9.59 2.44 4.76
CA MET A 41 8.44 3.01 4.04
C MET A 41 8.68 3.15 2.54
N VAL A 42 9.89 3.53 2.11
CA VAL A 42 10.24 3.52 0.67
C VAL A 42 10.08 2.10 0.10
N ARG A 43 10.61 1.09 0.79
CA ARG A 43 10.45 -0.32 0.41
C ARG A 43 8.98 -0.77 0.44
N PHE A 44 8.22 -0.39 1.47
CA PHE A 44 6.81 -0.75 1.58
C PHE A 44 5.99 -0.25 0.39
N LEU A 45 6.21 1.00 -0.03
CA LEU A 45 5.50 1.59 -1.17
C LEU A 45 5.83 0.92 -2.50
N THR A 46 7.02 0.33 -2.68
CA THR A 46 7.33 -0.46 -3.89
C THR A 46 6.55 -1.78 -3.97
N TYR A 47 5.94 -2.21 -2.86
CA TYR A 47 5.04 -3.38 -2.80
C TYR A 47 3.57 -2.97 -2.58
N ALA A 48 3.21 -1.71 -2.83
CA ALA A 48 1.85 -1.21 -2.59
C ALA A 48 0.78 -1.98 -3.40
N ASN A 49 1.14 -2.60 -4.53
CA ASN A 49 0.26 -3.46 -5.30
C ASN A 49 -0.23 -4.70 -4.52
N HIS A 50 0.48 -5.14 -3.48
CA HIS A 50 0.10 -6.29 -2.64
C HIS A 50 -0.84 -5.94 -1.48
N PHE A 51 -1.09 -4.65 -1.21
CA PHE A 51 -1.81 -4.21 -0.02
C PHE A 51 -2.91 -3.21 -0.35
N ASP A 52 -3.96 -3.22 0.45
CA ASP A 52 -4.90 -2.10 0.53
C ASP A 52 -4.45 -1.18 1.66
N ILE A 53 -3.67 -0.15 1.30
CA ILE A 53 -3.07 0.79 2.25
C ILE A 53 -4.14 1.80 2.70
N GLU A 54 -4.56 1.70 3.95
CA GLU A 54 -5.62 2.53 4.53
C GLU A 54 -5.11 3.83 5.14
N GLY A 55 -3.85 3.83 5.57
CA GLY A 55 -3.27 5.00 6.23
C GLY A 55 -1.80 4.82 6.55
N LEU A 56 -1.10 5.96 6.55
CA LEU A 56 0.26 6.12 7.03
C LEU A 56 0.24 7.27 8.05
N ALA A 57 0.48 6.98 9.32
CA ALA A 57 0.45 7.98 10.39
C ALA A 57 1.79 8.08 11.10
N ALA A 58 2.29 9.32 11.20
CA ALA A 58 3.41 9.64 12.06
C ALA A 58 2.93 9.69 13.51
N THR A 59 3.61 8.95 14.38
CA THR A 59 3.33 8.86 15.82
C THR A 59 4.60 9.09 16.63
N THR A 60 4.50 8.94 17.94
CA THR A 60 5.63 8.99 18.88
C THR A 60 6.01 7.58 19.32
N SER A 61 7.20 7.44 19.88
CA SER A 61 7.69 6.20 20.51
C SER A 61 8.35 6.50 21.85
N VAL A 62 8.92 5.47 22.49
CA VAL A 62 9.76 5.62 23.68
C VAL A 62 11.04 6.42 23.38
N HIS A 63 11.53 6.37 22.14
CA HIS A 63 12.74 7.05 21.66
C HIS A 63 12.43 8.45 21.09
N GLN A 64 11.20 8.69 20.59
CA GLN A 64 10.73 9.99 20.10
C GLN A 64 9.38 10.36 20.73
N GLN A 65 9.39 10.91 21.95
CA GLN A 65 8.18 11.05 22.78
C GLN A 65 7.33 12.29 22.53
N ARG A 66 7.90 13.37 21.98
CA ARG A 66 7.27 14.71 21.97
C ARG A 66 7.12 15.32 20.58
N ARG A 67 7.44 14.57 19.54
CA ARG A 67 7.45 15.05 18.16
C ARG A 67 6.91 13.98 17.22
N VAL A 68 6.14 14.43 16.24
CA VAL A 68 5.75 13.64 15.07
C VAL A 68 6.26 14.34 13.81
N ALA A 69 6.51 13.57 12.74
CA ALA A 69 7.05 14.09 11.48
C ALA A 69 6.21 13.66 10.24
N PRO A 70 4.91 14.02 10.16
CA PRO A 70 4.04 13.63 9.05
C PRO A 70 4.46 14.21 7.68
N GLU A 71 5.22 15.31 7.67
CA GLU A 71 5.85 15.88 6.48
C GLU A 71 6.85 14.93 5.82
N ARG A 72 7.54 14.10 6.62
CA ARG A 72 8.46 13.09 6.12
C ARG A 72 7.73 12.02 5.32
N ILE A 73 6.58 11.55 5.83
CA ILE A 73 5.66 10.65 5.12
C ILE A 73 5.20 11.29 3.81
N ARG A 74 4.70 12.54 3.85
CA ARG A 74 4.24 13.25 2.64
C ARG A 74 5.32 13.36 1.59
N ARG A 75 6.57 13.68 1.97
CA ARG A 75 7.69 13.78 1.04
C ARG A 75 7.98 12.45 0.35
N ILE A 76 7.97 11.35 1.11
CA ILE A 76 8.19 10.00 0.57
C ILE A 76 7.05 9.59 -0.36
N VAL A 77 5.79 9.81 0.03
CA VAL A 77 4.62 9.53 -0.82
C VAL A 77 4.63 10.36 -2.11
N GLN A 78 4.99 11.64 -2.03
CA GLN A 78 5.17 12.49 -3.22
C GLN A 78 6.28 11.98 -4.14
N ALA A 79 7.39 11.47 -3.58
CA ALA A 79 8.46 10.87 -4.37
C ALA A 79 8.00 9.56 -5.04
N TYR A 80 7.30 8.69 -4.30
CA TYR A 80 6.68 7.48 -4.85
C TYR A 80 5.71 7.81 -6.00
N GLY A 81 4.88 8.85 -5.86
CA GLY A 81 3.95 9.28 -6.90
C GLY A 81 4.62 9.63 -8.24
N LYS A 82 5.89 10.08 -8.22
CA LYS A 82 6.66 10.36 -9.45
C LYS A 82 7.09 9.11 -10.21
N VAL A 83 7.17 7.95 -9.53
CA VAL A 83 7.63 6.68 -10.11
C VAL A 83 6.54 5.61 -10.19
N ARG A 84 5.37 5.85 -9.58
CA ARG A 84 4.25 4.90 -9.51
C ARG A 84 3.89 4.29 -10.86
N ASP A 85 3.74 5.12 -11.89
CA ASP A 85 3.30 4.63 -13.22
C ASP A 85 4.35 3.74 -13.90
N ASN A 86 5.62 3.82 -13.49
CA ASN A 86 6.63 2.86 -13.92
C ASN A 86 6.58 1.57 -13.08
N LEU A 87 6.31 1.68 -11.78
CA LEU A 87 6.16 0.51 -10.90
C LEU A 87 4.95 -0.35 -11.29
N GLU A 88 3.83 0.27 -11.68
CA GLU A 88 2.60 -0.42 -12.16
C GLU A 88 2.80 -1.26 -13.43
N LYS A 89 3.96 -1.17 -14.09
CA LYS A 89 4.29 -2.01 -15.26
C LYS A 89 4.88 -3.37 -14.87
N HIS A 90 5.11 -3.62 -13.57
CA HIS A 90 5.80 -4.78 -13.03
C HIS A 90 4.96 -5.45 -11.93
#